data_AF-A0A931UBD4-F1
#
_entry.id   AF-A0A931UBD4-F1
#
_cell.length_a   1.000
_cell.length_b   1.000
_cell.length_c   1.000
_cell.angle_alpha   90.00
_cell.angle_beta   90.00
_cell.angle_gamma   90.00
#
_symmetry.space_group_name_H-M   'P 1'
#
loop_
_entity.id
_entity.type
_entity.pdbx_description
1 polymer ?
#
loop_
_entity_poly.entity_id
_entity_poly.type
_entity_poly.pdbx_seq_one_letter_code
_entity_poly.pdbx_strand_id
1 'polypeptide(L)'
;MAFQVAHNLRFRRNFGRIKKIIDLPYLIEIQKNSYDLFLQKDLPPNQRQSLGLQEVFKSVFPIKDFNETASLEFVGYSLGEPKYDVEECHQRGMTYAAP
;
A
#
# COMPACT_ATOMS: atom_id res chain seq x y z
N MET A 1 -3.31 7.85 27.26
CA MET A 1 -2.05 8.55 27.61
C MET A 1 -1.43 9.04 26.32
N ALA A 2 -1.52 10.34 26.04
CA ALA A 2 -1.05 10.90 24.78
C ALA A 2 0.48 10.95 24.78
N PHE A 3 1.11 10.29 23.79
CA PHE A 3 2.55 10.33 23.60
C PHE A 3 3.01 11.77 23.36
N GLN A 4 3.96 12.15 24.20
CA GLN A 4 4.52 13.47 24.36
C GLN A 4 5.72 13.61 23.42
N VAL A 5 5.52 14.14 22.20
CA VAL A 5 6.61 14.77 21.45
C VAL A 5 6.05 15.99 20.72
N ALA A 6 6.02 17.12 21.41
CA ALA A 6 6.08 18.42 20.77
C ALA A 6 7.00 19.28 21.63
N HIS A 7 8.21 19.53 21.13
CA HIS A 7 9.16 20.53 21.63
C HIS A 7 8.64 21.96 21.42
N ASN A 8 7.40 22.22 21.81
CA ASN A 8 6.82 23.54 21.86
C ASN A 8 6.02 23.65 23.15
N LEU A 9 6.69 24.14 24.20
CA LEU A 9 6.18 24.29 25.56
C LEU A 9 5.07 25.36 25.69
N ARG A 10 4.35 25.66 24.61
CA ARG A 10 3.31 26.67 24.60
C ARG A 10 2.01 26.05 25.10
N PHE A 11 1.60 26.44 26.30
CA PHE A 11 0.35 26.00 26.90
C PHE A 11 -0.86 26.43 26.05
N ARG A 12 -1.69 25.46 25.62
CA ARG A 12 -2.92 25.69 24.88
C ARG A 12 -4.12 25.47 25.82
N ARG A 13 -4.85 26.55 26.15
CA ARG A 13 -6.13 26.47 26.88
C ARG A 13 -7.22 25.93 25.95
N ASN A 14 -8.00 24.95 26.41
CA ASN A 14 -9.17 24.40 25.71
C ASN A 14 -10.42 24.67 26.55
N PHE A 15 -11.44 25.30 25.97
CA PHE A 15 -12.72 25.62 26.63
C PHE A 15 -13.88 24.69 26.21
N GLY A 16 -13.57 23.62 25.46
CA GLY A 16 -14.55 22.63 25.02
C GLY A 16 -15.18 21.90 26.20
N ARG A 17 -16.51 21.86 26.24
CA ARG A 17 -17.30 21.20 27.30
C ARG A 17 -17.59 19.73 27.01
N ILE A 18 -17.60 19.36 25.73
CA ILE A 18 -17.88 18.00 25.26
C ILE A 18 -16.60 17.17 25.38
N LYS A 19 -16.69 16.00 26.04
CA LYS A 19 -15.57 15.07 26.15
C LYS A 19 -15.36 14.34 24.83
N LYS A 20 -14.09 14.18 24.44
CA LYS A 20 -13.69 13.34 23.31
C LYS A 20 -14.01 11.88 23.65
N ILE A 21 -14.83 11.23 22.82
CA ILE A 21 -15.32 9.86 23.04
C ILE A 21 -14.48 8.83 22.28
N ILE A 22 -13.87 9.25 21.17
CA ILE A 22 -12.98 8.46 20.33
C ILE A 22 -11.73 9.26 19.99
N ASP A 23 -10.59 8.59 19.91
CA ASP A 23 -9.35 9.24 19.50
C ASP A 23 -9.31 9.58 18.00
N LEU A 24 -8.34 10.42 17.63
CA LEU A 24 -8.17 10.72 16.21
C LEU A 24 -7.56 9.48 15.56
N PRO A 25 -8.14 8.99 14.45
CA PRO A 25 -7.58 7.86 13.74
C PRO A 25 -6.28 8.27 13.04
N TYR A 26 -5.61 7.30 12.45
CA TYR A 26 -4.42 7.57 11.67
C TYR A 26 -4.81 8.25 10.34
N LEU A 27 -4.47 9.53 10.19
CA LEU A 27 -5.03 10.37 9.14
C LEU A 27 -4.64 9.96 7.71
N ILE A 28 -3.60 9.14 7.54
CA ILE A 28 -3.15 8.63 6.24
C ILE A 28 -3.43 7.13 6.07
N GLU A 29 -4.23 6.56 6.96
CA GLU A 29 -4.59 5.13 6.95
C GLU A 29 -5.20 4.70 5.62
N ILE A 30 -6.12 5.48 5.07
CA ILE A 30 -6.82 5.16 3.82
C ILE A 30 -5.82 4.98 2.67
N GLN A 31 -4.83 5.88 2.57
CA GLN A 31 -3.85 5.87 1.48
C GLN A 31 -2.95 4.64 1.57
N LYS A 32 -2.48 4.31 2.78
CA LYS A 32 -1.63 3.15 3.00
C LYS A 32 -2.39 1.84 2.81
N ASN A 33 -3.55 1.70 3.46
CA ASN A 33 -4.35 0.49 3.40
C ASN A 33 -4.82 0.20 1.97
N SER A 34 -5.22 1.22 1.22
CA SER A 34 -5.60 1.06 -0.20
C SER A 34 -4.45 0.48 -1.03
N TYR A 35 -3.24 0.99 -0.85
CA TYR A 35 -2.06 0.53 -1.59
C TYR A 35 -1.59 -0.87 -1.13
N ASP A 36 -1.63 -1.16 0.17
CA ASP A 36 -1.31 -2.47 0.72
C ASP A 36 -2.31 -3.55 0.23
N LEU A 37 -3.61 -3.22 0.16
CA LEU A 37 -4.63 -4.10 -0.42
C LEU A 37 -4.44 -4.30 -1.93
N PHE A 38 -4.02 -3.26 -2.64
CA PHE A 38 -3.73 -3.36 -4.07
C PHE A 38 -2.54 -4.29 -4.36
N LEU A 39 -1.47 -4.19 -3.56
CA LEU A 39 -0.22 -4.92 -3.76
C LEU A 39 -0.17 -6.30 -3.12
N GLN A 40 -0.87 -6.53 -1.99
CA GLN A 40 -0.83 -7.76 -1.19
C GLN A 40 0.60 -8.32 -0.96
N LYS A 41 1.57 -7.43 -0.75
CA LYS A 41 3.01 -7.73 -0.77
C LYS A 41 3.44 -8.71 0.33
N ASP A 42 2.82 -8.63 1.50
CA ASP A 42 3.20 -9.40 2.69
C ASP A 42 2.52 -10.77 2.76
N LEU A 43 1.71 -11.11 1.75
CA LEU A 43 0.98 -12.39 1.67
C LEU A 43 1.62 -13.33 0.64
N PRO A 44 1.76 -14.63 0.97
CA PRO A 44 2.21 -15.62 0.01
C PRO A 44 1.14 -15.77 -1.11
N PRO A 45 1.54 -16.13 -2.35
CA PRO A 45 0.63 -16.14 -3.50
C PRO A 45 -0.67 -16.96 -3.30
N ASN A 46 -0.61 -18.04 -2.52
CA ASN A 46 -1.75 -18.91 -2.23
C ASN A 46 -2.77 -18.32 -1.23
N GLN A 47 -2.39 -17.28 -0.46
CA GLN A 47 -3.27 -16.63 0.51
C GLN A 47 -3.79 -15.27 0.00
N ARG A 48 -3.39 -14.85 -1.21
CA ARG A 48 -3.85 -13.59 -1.80
C ARG A 48 -5.32 -13.68 -2.21
N GLN A 49 -6.07 -12.65 -1.84
CA GLN A 49 -7.46 -12.50 -2.24
C GLN A 49 -7.55 -12.02 -3.69
N SER A 50 -8.65 -12.28 -4.38
CA SER A 50 -8.89 -11.76 -5.73
C SER A 50 -9.25 -10.27 -5.66
N LEU A 51 -8.26 -9.44 -5.35
CA LEU A 51 -8.33 -7.98 -5.24
C LEU A 51 -7.03 -7.37 -5.81
N GLY A 52 -7.10 -6.13 -6.31
CA GLY A 52 -5.92 -5.39 -6.75
C GLY A 52 -5.17 -6.10 -7.89
N LEU A 53 -3.85 -6.22 -7.79
CA LEU A 53 -3.03 -6.89 -8.82
C LEU A 53 -3.48 -8.33 -9.08
N GLN A 54 -3.87 -9.08 -8.04
CA GLN A 54 -4.27 -10.47 -8.19
C GLN A 54 -5.55 -10.61 -9.01
N GLU A 55 -6.51 -9.70 -8.82
CA GLU A 55 -7.76 -9.66 -9.59
C GLU A 55 -7.50 -9.28 -11.06
N VAL A 56 -6.63 -8.29 -11.29
CA VAL A 56 -6.26 -7.84 -12.63
C VAL A 56 -5.62 -8.98 -13.43
N PHE A 57 -4.68 -9.73 -12.84
CA PHE A 57 -4.10 -10.86 -13.55
C PHE A 57 -5.12 -11.98 -13.79
N LYS A 58 -5.94 -12.32 -12.79
CA LYS A 58 -6.98 -13.35 -12.95
C LYS A 58 -8.07 -13.00 -13.96
N SER A 59 -8.32 -11.71 -14.23
CA SER A 59 -9.33 -11.28 -15.19
C SER A 59 -8.82 -11.25 -16.63
N VAL A 60 -7.51 -11.08 -16.82
CA VAL A 60 -6.87 -11.05 -18.14
C VAL A 60 -6.46 -12.45 -18.60
N PHE A 61 -6.07 -13.32 -17.68
CA PHE A 61 -5.65 -14.69 -17.99
C PHE A 61 -6.82 -15.69 -17.85
N PRO A 62 -6.85 -16.76 -18.67
CA PRO A 62 -5.84 -17.17 -19.64
C PRO A 62 -5.92 -16.42 -20.98
N ILE A 63 -4.75 -16.23 -21.61
CA ILE A 63 -4.65 -15.71 -22.97
C ILE A 63 -4.36 -16.89 -23.90
N LYS A 64 -5.21 -17.07 -24.92
CA LYS A 64 -5.07 -18.15 -25.92
C LYS A 64 -4.71 -17.59 -27.29
N ASP A 65 -3.97 -18.37 -28.08
CA ASP A 65 -3.78 -18.07 -29.50
C ASP A 65 -5.06 -18.33 -30.32
N PHE A 66 -5.11 -17.80 -31.54
CA PHE A 66 -6.28 -17.93 -32.43
C PHE A 66 -6.61 -19.40 -32.77
N ASN A 67 -5.59 -20.25 -32.84
CA ASN A 67 -5.75 -21.66 -33.18
C ASN A 67 -5.97 -22.58 -31.96
N GLU A 68 -6.06 -22.02 -30.75
CA GLU A 68 -6.15 -22.73 -29.47
C GLU A 68 -5.06 -23.80 -29.24
N THR A 69 -3.89 -23.62 -29.84
CA THR A 69 -2.73 -24.52 -29.69
C THR A 69 -1.83 -24.15 -28.51
N ALA A 70 -1.93 -22.92 -28.01
CA ALA A 70 -1.14 -22.43 -26.88
C ALA A 70 -2.00 -21.56 -25.95
N SER A 71 -1.81 -21.73 -24.64
CA SER A 71 -2.35 -20.83 -23.62
C SER A 71 -1.26 -20.33 -22.69
N LEU A 72 -1.38 -19.07 -22.29
CA LEU A 72 -0.59 -18.48 -21.20
C LEU A 72 -1.47 -18.44 -19.96
N GLU A 73 -0.95 -18.97 -18.86
CA GLU A 73 -1.63 -19.05 -17.57
C GLU A 73 -0.92 -18.18 -16.53
N PHE A 74 -1.70 -17.55 -15.66
CA PHE A 74 -1.17 -16.80 -14.53
C PHE A 74 -1.07 -17.69 -13.29
N VAL A 75 0.16 -17.84 -12.77
CA VAL A 75 0.44 -18.61 -11.54
C VAL A 75 0.55 -17.68 -10.32
N GLY A 76 1.21 -16.54 -10.46
CA GLY A 76 1.46 -15.61 -9.37
C GLY A 76 2.42 -14.48 -9.77
N TYR A 77 2.60 -13.51 -8.87
CA TYR A 77 3.58 -12.43 -8.99
C TYR A 77 4.42 -12.28 -7.72
N SER A 78 5.60 -11.71 -7.86
CA SER A 78 6.45 -11.25 -6.76
C SER A 78 6.79 -9.79 -6.99
N LEU A 79 6.84 -9.00 -5.91
CA LEU A 79 7.36 -7.64 -5.96
C LEU A 79 8.82 -7.70 -5.52
N GLY A 80 9.71 -7.14 -6.33
CA GLY A 80 11.11 -7.01 -5.97
C GLY A 80 11.36 -5.90 -4.97
N GLU A 81 12.63 -5.64 -4.70
CA GLU A 81 13.03 -4.52 -3.85
C GLU A 81 13.27 -3.25 -4.69
N PRO A 82 12.94 -2.07 -4.15
CA PRO A 82 13.35 -0.81 -4.75
C PRO A 82 14.87 -0.73 -4.91
N LYS A 83 15.32 -0.22 -6.05
CA LYS A 83 16.76 -0.13 -6.37
C LYS A 83 17.52 0.88 -5.51
N TYR A 84 16.81 1.91 -5.06
CA TYR A 84 17.35 3.06 -4.32
C TYR A 84 16.39 3.41 -3.20
N ASP A 85 16.89 4.08 -2.16
CA ASP A 85 16.03 4.61 -1.11
C ASP A 85 15.32 5.91 -1.53
N VAL A 86 14.44 6.40 -0.67
CA VAL A 86 13.61 7.57 -0.93
C VAL A 86 14.45 8.85 -1.04
N GLU A 87 15.47 9.00 -0.19
CA GLU A 87 16.31 10.20 -0.15
C GLU A 87 17.16 10.33 -1.41
N GLU A 88 17.76 9.23 -1.86
CA GLU A 88 18.52 9.18 -3.10
C GLU A 88 17.65 9.48 -4.31
N CYS A 89 16.43 8.90 -4.37
CA CYS A 89 15.47 9.20 -5.42
C CYS A 89 15.11 10.69 -5.46
N HIS A 90 14.91 11.34 -4.31
CA HIS A 90 14.65 12.77 -4.24
C HIS A 90 15.84 13.61 -4.74
N GLN A 91 17.06 13.30 -4.29
CA GLN A 91 18.27 14.05 -4.68
C GLN A 91 18.57 13.96 -6.17
N ARG A 92 18.34 12.78 -6.76
CA ARG A 92 18.68 12.49 -8.16
C ARG A 92 17.51 12.69 -9.11
N GLY A 93 16.32 13.07 -8.62
CA GLY A 93 15.11 13.24 -9.42
C GLY A 93 14.60 11.93 -10.06
N MET A 94 14.81 10.80 -9.37
CA MET A 94 14.39 9.48 -9.83
C MET A 94 13.05 9.06 -9.20
N THR A 95 12.37 8.08 -9.81
CA THR A 95 11.15 7.48 -9.25
C THR A 95 11.50 6.34 -8.28
N TYR A 96 10.97 6.40 -7.06
CA TYR A 96 11.04 5.28 -6.10
C TYR A 96 10.05 4.19 -6.51
N ALA A 97 10.55 3.05 -6.98
CA ALA A 97 9.73 1.94 -7.50
C ALA A 97 10.44 0.60 -7.34
N ALA A 98 9.64 -0.47 -7.25
CA ALA A 98 10.06 -1.86 -7.26
C ALA A 98 9.59 -2.57 -8.54
N PRO A 99 10.36 -3.54 -9.08
CA PRO A 99 9.94 -4.36 -10.20
C PRO A 99 8.89 -5.42 -9.80
#